data_AF-A0A507EZ86-F1
#
_entry.id   AF-A0A507EZ86-F1
#
_cell.length_a   1.000
_cell.length_b   1.000
_cell.length_c   1.000
_cell.angle_alpha   90.00
_cell.angle_beta   90.00
_cell.angle_gamma   90.00
#
_symmetry.space_group_name_H-M   'P 1'
#
loop_
_entity.id
_entity.type
_entity.pdbx_description
1 polymer ?
#
loop_
_entity_poly.entity_id
_entity_poly.type
_entity_poly.pdbx_seq_one_letter_code
_entity_poly.pdbx_strand_id
1 'polypeptide(L)'
;MAATAEESNNRYCFVVDWHDVHADITRSYQLFFYPADQTAEMYDVKQRRTFLKRTRVDAKLQNLYIGAVVVVNARQLVVRGYGDEFTRAQLEQRMERTMLFIKPHAISRVGEILDTLLKKDFIICRCRMVQLTRRQAEGMVKGELSGRPGYSDILASMECGRALAVELMKPRAISELRDLAGPELVQDAMQSLPSSLRALYGENGHKNGVHVPSSPDGVKQAVDAIFNDSAYSQLARTARFQDCTLALIRPHAVNDGLTGQIIKEITKAGYHVTDMELFRLDKSNAEEFLEVYKGVISEYHHILDQLTSGPVIALEITGKPNIVSEFREFCGPMDPELSHVLRPNSLRAKFGVDQVHNAVHCTDLDEDGVLEVQYFFRILAS
;
A
#
# COMPACT_ATOMS: atom_id res chain seq x y z
N MET A 1 -4.67 -18.84 11.73
CA MET A 1 -4.12 -19.97 12.52
C MET A 1 -4.11 -19.53 13.97
N ALA A 2 -4.59 -20.36 14.90
CA ALA A 2 -4.61 -20.03 16.32
C ALA A 2 -3.17 -20.04 16.85
N ALA A 3 -2.74 -18.91 17.42
CA ALA A 3 -1.47 -18.75 18.12
C ALA A 3 -1.38 -19.78 19.26
N THR A 4 -0.25 -20.46 19.41
CA THR A 4 -0.02 -21.40 20.50
C THR A 4 0.14 -20.64 21.82
N ALA A 5 -0.20 -21.27 22.95
CA ALA A 5 -0.22 -20.66 24.29
C ALA A 5 1.14 -20.13 24.80
N GLU A 6 2.24 -20.34 24.06
CA GLU A 6 3.56 -19.76 24.34
C GLU A 6 3.80 -18.42 23.63
N GLU A 7 3.04 -18.07 22.58
CA GLU A 7 3.15 -16.77 21.89
C GLU A 7 2.50 -15.62 22.70
N SER A 8 1.61 -15.94 23.63
CA SER A 8 0.78 -14.97 24.36
C SER A 8 1.47 -14.20 25.49
N ASN A 9 2.76 -14.45 25.77
CA ASN A 9 3.52 -13.70 26.80
C ASN A 9 4.86 -13.16 26.29
N ASN A 10 5.11 -13.25 24.98
CA ASN A 10 6.38 -12.83 24.38
C ASN A 10 6.38 -11.32 24.16
N ARG A 11 7.39 -10.66 24.72
CA ARG A 11 7.69 -9.25 24.50
C ARG A 11 8.70 -9.14 23.37
N TYR A 12 8.42 -8.32 22.39
CA TYR A 12 9.34 -8.01 21.29
C TYR A 12 9.94 -6.62 21.51
N CYS A 13 11.24 -6.47 21.30
CA CYS A 13 11.98 -5.23 21.51
C CYS A 13 12.51 -4.70 20.18
N PHE A 14 12.19 -3.47 19.85
CA PHE A 14 12.63 -2.78 18.64
C PHE A 14 13.40 -1.51 18.98
N VAL A 15 14.41 -1.18 18.20
CA VAL A 15 15.02 0.15 18.20
C VAL A 15 14.23 1.01 17.23
N VAL A 16 13.68 2.11 17.71
CA VAL A 16 12.85 3.02 16.91
C VAL A 16 13.37 4.44 16.97
N ASP A 17 13.30 5.15 15.85
CA ASP A 17 13.60 6.57 15.76
C ASP A 17 12.32 7.38 15.68
N TRP A 18 12.22 8.42 16.50
CA TRP A 18 11.20 9.44 16.42
C TRP A 18 11.85 10.75 15.96
N HIS A 19 11.35 11.33 14.87
CA HIS A 19 11.75 12.65 14.43
C HIS A 19 10.79 13.70 15.04
N ASP A 20 11.32 14.56 15.89
CA ASP A 20 10.59 15.68 16.47
C ASP A 20 10.65 16.86 15.49
N VAL A 21 9.55 17.09 14.78
CA VAL A 21 9.43 18.12 13.74
C VAL A 21 9.65 19.53 14.31
N HIS A 22 9.25 19.79 15.55
CA HIS A 22 9.39 21.13 16.14
C HIS A 22 10.82 21.43 16.56
N ALA A 23 11.54 20.40 17.03
CA ALA A 23 12.92 20.54 17.46
C ALA A 23 13.94 20.24 16.35
N ASP A 24 13.50 19.72 15.21
CA ASP A 24 14.33 19.17 14.12
C ASP A 24 15.38 18.17 14.65
N ILE A 25 14.97 17.31 15.59
CA ILE A 25 15.86 16.35 16.26
C ILE A 25 15.27 14.95 16.18
N THR A 26 16.10 14.00 15.75
CA THR A 26 15.77 12.58 15.80
C THR A 26 16.25 11.96 17.11
N ARG A 27 15.32 11.31 17.82
CA ARG A 27 15.56 10.61 19.09
C ARG A 27 15.32 9.12 18.92
N SER A 28 16.24 8.29 19.41
CA SER A 28 16.10 6.83 19.37
C SER A 28 15.62 6.28 20.71
N TYR A 29 14.65 5.36 20.66
CA TYR A 29 14.04 4.68 21.80
C TYR A 29 14.05 3.17 21.62
N GLN A 30 13.90 2.44 22.72
CA GLN A 30 13.49 1.04 22.68
C GLN A 30 11.96 0.95 22.79
N LEU A 31 11.33 0.33 21.80
CA LEU A 31 9.90 0.03 21.79
C LEU A 31 9.71 -1.44 22.19
N PHE A 32 9.05 -1.67 23.31
CA PHE A 32 8.59 -2.99 23.72
C PHE A 32 7.15 -3.19 23.24
N PHE A 33 6.92 -4.18 22.40
CA PHE A 33 5.60 -4.53 21.87
C PHE A 33 5.13 -5.86 22.45
N TYR A 34 3.86 -5.90 22.85
CA TYR A 34 3.20 -7.05 23.46
C TYR A 34 2.03 -7.47 22.55
N PRO A 35 2.20 -8.49 21.69
CA PRO A 35 1.18 -8.87 20.72
C PRO A 35 -0.12 -9.38 21.35
N ALA A 36 -0.03 -9.96 22.55
CA ALA A 36 -1.16 -10.59 23.23
C ALA A 36 -2.28 -9.61 23.61
N ASP A 37 -1.92 -8.39 23.98
CA ASP A 37 -2.87 -7.33 24.33
C ASP A 37 -2.75 -6.08 23.44
N GLN A 38 -1.93 -6.16 22.38
CA GLN A 38 -1.67 -5.07 21.44
C GLN A 38 -1.26 -3.78 22.16
N THR A 39 -0.34 -3.90 23.11
CA THR A 39 0.21 -2.75 23.84
C THR A 39 1.68 -2.52 23.50
N ALA A 40 2.12 -1.27 23.67
CA ALA A 40 3.52 -0.92 23.54
C ALA A 40 3.99 -0.01 24.69
N GLU A 41 5.28 -0.12 25.02
CA GLU A 41 5.99 0.71 26.00
C GLU A 41 7.26 1.27 25.33
N MET A 42 7.62 2.51 25.62
CA MET A 42 8.86 3.12 25.11
C MET A 42 9.82 3.44 26.25
N TYR A 43 11.09 3.08 26.04
CA TYR A 43 12.17 3.33 26.98
C TYR A 43 13.26 4.18 26.33
N ASP A 44 13.66 5.26 27.01
CA ASP A 44 14.77 6.11 26.60
C ASP A 44 16.08 5.50 27.15
N VAL A 45 16.84 4.90 26.24
CA VAL A 45 18.12 4.25 26.58
C VAL A 45 19.17 5.27 27.04
N LYS A 46 19.16 6.48 26.46
CA LYS A 46 20.14 7.52 26.80
C LYS A 46 19.90 8.08 28.20
N GLN A 47 18.63 8.31 28.56
CA GLN A 47 18.24 8.89 29.85
C GLN A 47 17.89 7.83 30.91
N ARG A 48 17.93 6.54 30.55
CA ARG A 48 17.60 5.40 31.41
C ARG A 48 16.27 5.56 32.14
N ARG A 49 15.22 5.92 31.40
CA ARG A 49 13.86 6.10 31.95
C ARG A 49 12.80 5.65 30.96
N THR A 50 11.66 5.21 31.49
CA THR A 50 10.46 4.99 30.68
C THR A 50 10.00 6.33 30.09
N PHE A 51 9.92 6.39 28.76
CA PHE A 51 9.42 7.53 28.02
C PHE A 51 7.90 7.47 27.87
N LEU A 52 7.38 6.28 27.54
CA LEU A 52 5.96 6.02 27.43
C LEU A 52 5.61 4.74 28.17
N LYS A 53 4.66 4.81 29.12
CA LYS A 53 4.15 3.63 29.81
C LYS A 53 3.31 2.77 28.86
N ARG A 54 3.15 1.49 29.21
CA ARG A 54 2.34 0.51 28.47
C ARG A 54 0.98 1.10 28.07
N THR A 55 0.79 1.29 26.78
CA THR A 55 -0.40 1.90 26.18
C THR A 55 -0.85 1.04 25.00
N ARG A 56 -2.16 0.99 24.74
CA ARG A 56 -2.71 0.27 23.60
C ARG A 56 -2.26 0.92 22.29
N VAL A 57 -1.91 0.11 21.30
CA VAL A 57 -1.47 0.56 19.97
C VAL A 57 -2.20 -0.24 18.89
N ASP A 58 -2.55 0.42 17.81
CA ASP A 58 -3.12 -0.23 16.62
C ASP A 58 -1.99 -0.68 15.68
N ALA A 59 -1.23 -1.68 16.14
CA ALA A 59 -0.11 -2.26 15.39
C ALA A 59 -0.14 -3.78 15.49
N LYS A 60 0.22 -4.45 14.40
CA LYS A 60 0.37 -5.92 14.34
C LYS A 60 1.85 -6.26 14.28
N LEU A 61 2.26 -7.36 14.92
CA LEU A 61 3.66 -7.81 14.94
C LEU A 61 4.26 -7.96 13.54
N GLN A 62 3.47 -8.48 12.59
CA GLN A 62 3.87 -8.65 11.18
C GLN A 62 4.22 -7.33 10.47
N ASN A 63 3.73 -6.19 10.97
CA ASN A 63 3.98 -4.86 10.41
C ASN A 63 5.19 -4.18 11.10
N LEU A 64 5.80 -4.81 12.11
CA LEU A 64 6.96 -4.28 12.84
C LEU A 64 8.26 -4.88 12.30
N TYR A 65 8.63 -4.49 11.08
CA TYR A 65 9.88 -4.88 10.42
C TYR A 65 10.83 -3.68 10.27
N ILE A 66 12.10 -3.92 9.97
CA ILE A 66 13.09 -2.86 9.79
C ILE A 66 12.69 -1.94 8.62
N GLY A 67 12.54 -0.65 8.91
CA GLY A 67 12.06 0.38 8.00
C GLY A 67 10.55 0.61 8.04
N ALA A 68 9.79 -0.18 8.81
CA ALA A 68 8.38 0.09 9.05
C ALA A 68 8.20 1.37 9.87
N VAL A 69 7.08 2.06 9.66
CA VAL A 69 6.65 3.20 10.47
C VAL A 69 5.48 2.73 11.32
N VAL A 70 5.61 2.84 12.65
CA VAL A 70 4.55 2.53 13.62
C VAL A 70 4.15 3.81 14.34
N VAL A 71 2.85 4.02 14.53
CA VAL A 71 2.34 5.16 15.26
C VAL A 71 2.01 4.78 16.70
N VAL A 72 2.63 5.50 17.64
CA VAL A 72 2.42 5.28 19.07
C VAL A 72 2.14 6.63 19.72
N ASN A 73 0.91 6.79 20.25
CA ASN A 73 0.45 8.03 20.91
C ASN A 73 0.75 9.30 20.08
N ALA A 74 0.24 9.31 18.83
CA ALA A 74 0.42 10.35 17.82
C ALA A 74 1.87 10.64 17.37
N ARG A 75 2.82 9.73 17.64
CA ARG A 75 4.21 9.83 17.15
C ARG A 75 4.47 8.77 16.10
N GLN A 76 4.96 9.18 14.93
CA GLN A 76 5.46 8.28 13.90
C GLN A 76 6.87 7.82 14.26
N LEU A 77 7.02 6.52 14.53
CA LEU A 77 8.27 5.89 14.94
C LEU A 77 8.77 4.99 13.80
N VAL A 78 9.99 5.21 13.33
CA VAL A 78 10.62 4.38 12.31
C VAL A 78 11.38 3.24 12.99
N VAL A 79 11.03 2.00 12.69
CA VAL A 79 11.74 0.82 13.20
C VAL A 79 13.11 0.74 12.52
N ARG A 80 14.20 0.88 13.28
CA ARG A 80 15.58 0.84 12.79
C ARG A 80 16.25 -0.51 12.98
N GLY A 81 15.82 -1.29 13.96
CA GLY A 81 16.43 -2.57 14.27
C GLY A 81 15.72 -3.32 15.38
N TYR A 82 16.23 -4.51 15.69
CA TYR A 82 15.79 -5.30 16.83
C TYR A 82 16.61 -4.92 18.07
N GLY A 83 15.94 -4.77 19.21
CA GLY A 83 16.54 -4.35 20.47
C GLY A 83 17.04 -5.50 21.35
N ASP A 84 16.71 -6.75 21.02
CA ASP A 84 17.25 -7.96 21.67
C ASP A 84 17.41 -9.14 20.69
N GLU A 85 18.23 -10.12 21.10
CA GLU A 85 18.53 -11.30 20.29
C GLU A 85 17.32 -12.23 20.14
N PHE A 86 16.38 -12.21 21.10
CA PHE A 86 15.15 -13.00 21.01
C PHE A 86 14.27 -12.51 19.86
N THR A 87 13.96 -11.21 19.84
CA THR A 87 13.20 -10.54 18.77
C THR A 87 13.88 -10.74 17.44
N ARG A 88 15.20 -10.58 17.42
CA ARG A 88 16.02 -10.85 16.25
C ARG A 88 15.84 -12.30 15.78
N ALA A 89 16.11 -13.30 16.60
CA ALA A 89 16.00 -14.70 16.18
C ALA A 89 14.59 -15.08 15.67
N GLN A 90 13.54 -14.48 16.25
CA GLN A 90 12.14 -14.72 15.87
C GLN A 90 11.72 -13.99 14.59
N LEU A 91 12.20 -12.76 14.37
CA LEU A 91 11.75 -11.87 13.28
C LEU A 91 12.80 -11.63 12.20
N GLU A 92 14.05 -12.03 12.40
CA GLU A 92 15.15 -11.97 11.42
C GLU A 92 15.07 -13.10 10.40
N GLN A 93 13.92 -13.74 10.23
CA GLN A 93 13.61 -14.25 8.89
C GLN A 93 13.77 -13.05 7.96
N ARG A 94 14.83 -13.06 7.13
CA ARG A 94 15.20 -11.89 6.33
C ARG A 94 14.01 -11.51 5.47
N MET A 95 13.30 -10.47 5.89
CA MET A 95 12.26 -9.85 5.11
C MET A 95 12.92 -9.40 3.82
N GLU A 96 12.53 -10.06 2.74
CA GLU A 96 13.08 -9.80 1.43
C GLU A 96 12.11 -8.85 0.73
N ARG A 97 12.68 -7.86 0.04
CA ARG A 97 11.90 -6.98 -0.81
C ARG A 97 11.92 -7.55 -2.22
N THR A 98 10.79 -7.44 -2.89
CA THR A 98 10.64 -7.78 -4.29
C THR A 98 9.74 -6.75 -4.97
N MET A 99 9.60 -6.84 -6.28
CA MET A 99 8.76 -5.95 -7.05
C MET A 99 7.85 -6.74 -7.98
N LEU A 100 6.60 -6.31 -8.04
CA LEU A 100 5.65 -6.73 -9.06
C LEU A 100 5.34 -5.53 -9.95
N PHE A 101 5.46 -5.72 -11.26
CA PHE A 101 4.98 -4.76 -12.25
C PHE A 101 3.79 -5.36 -13.00
N ILE A 102 2.60 -4.82 -12.77
CA ILE A 102 1.37 -5.22 -13.47
C ILE A 102 1.30 -4.45 -14.78
N LYS A 103 1.36 -5.18 -15.89
CA LYS A 103 1.41 -4.62 -17.24
C LYS A 103 0.06 -3.99 -17.64
N PRO A 104 0.06 -3.06 -18.61
CA PRO A 104 -1.14 -2.28 -18.92
C PRO A 104 -2.39 -3.08 -19.32
N HIS A 105 -2.23 -4.17 -20.05
CA HIS A 105 -3.36 -5.01 -20.45
C HIS A 105 -4.04 -5.73 -19.26
N ALA A 106 -3.31 -5.94 -18.16
CA ALA A 106 -3.84 -6.57 -16.95
C ALA A 106 -4.34 -5.54 -15.91
N ILE A 107 -4.34 -4.24 -16.22
CA ILE A 107 -4.68 -3.19 -15.24
C ILE A 107 -6.12 -3.31 -14.72
N SER A 108 -7.04 -3.80 -15.55
CA SER A 108 -8.44 -4.05 -15.18
C SER A 108 -8.59 -5.13 -14.09
N ARG A 109 -7.56 -5.97 -13.90
CA ARG A 109 -7.53 -7.09 -12.95
C ARG A 109 -6.65 -6.81 -11.72
N VAL A 110 -6.18 -5.56 -11.53
CA VAL A 110 -5.32 -5.16 -10.39
C VAL A 110 -5.89 -5.58 -9.05
N GLY A 111 -7.18 -5.37 -8.81
CA GLY A 111 -7.82 -5.74 -7.54
C GLY A 111 -7.68 -7.23 -7.23
N GLU A 112 -7.82 -8.10 -8.22
CA GLU A 112 -7.71 -9.55 -8.05
C GLU A 112 -6.27 -10.01 -7.85
N ILE A 113 -5.33 -9.40 -8.58
CA ILE A 113 -3.89 -9.67 -8.43
C ILE A 113 -3.44 -9.26 -7.02
N LEU A 114 -3.79 -8.06 -6.57
CA LEU A 114 -3.46 -7.58 -5.24
C LEU A 114 -4.13 -8.40 -4.14
N ASP A 115 -5.41 -8.77 -4.29
CA ASP A 115 -6.11 -9.64 -3.33
C ASP A 115 -5.42 -11.00 -3.19
N THR A 116 -4.94 -11.57 -4.30
CA THR A 116 -4.18 -12.82 -4.30
C THR A 116 -2.85 -12.67 -3.53
N LEU A 117 -2.13 -11.57 -3.74
CA LEU A 117 -0.87 -11.30 -3.04
C LEU A 117 -1.08 -11.09 -1.54
N LEU A 118 -2.07 -10.29 -1.17
CA LEU A 118 -2.37 -9.98 0.24
C LEU A 118 -2.83 -11.23 1.00
N LYS A 119 -3.62 -12.12 0.37
CA LYS A 119 -3.98 -13.44 0.92
C LYS A 119 -2.80 -14.42 1.05
N LYS A 120 -1.69 -14.15 0.37
CA LYS A 120 -0.43 -14.89 0.46
C LYS A 120 0.58 -14.19 1.37
N ASP A 121 0.11 -13.31 2.26
CA ASP A 121 0.89 -12.61 3.29
C ASP A 121 1.99 -11.69 2.73
N PHE A 122 1.85 -11.21 1.49
CA PHE A 122 2.70 -10.14 0.99
C PHE A 122 2.26 -8.80 1.56
N ILE A 123 3.23 -7.98 1.96
CA ILE A 123 2.99 -6.62 2.46
C ILE A 123 3.33 -5.62 1.34
N ILE A 124 2.40 -4.71 1.04
CA ILE A 124 2.64 -3.61 0.09
C ILE A 124 3.45 -2.52 0.81
N CYS A 125 4.68 -2.30 0.34
CA CYS A 125 5.58 -1.29 0.90
C CYS A 125 5.42 0.07 0.22
N ARG A 126 5.34 0.04 -1.12
CA ARG A 126 5.08 1.17 -2.01
C ARG A 126 4.27 0.66 -3.19
N CYS A 127 3.37 1.48 -3.72
CA CYS A 127 2.76 1.22 -5.03
C CYS A 127 2.57 2.55 -5.75
N ARG A 128 2.70 2.53 -7.08
CA ARG A 128 2.47 3.71 -7.92
C ARG A 128 2.02 3.28 -9.32
N MET A 129 0.97 3.91 -9.82
CA MET A 129 0.56 3.77 -11.21
C MET A 129 1.46 4.65 -12.09
N VAL A 130 1.94 4.07 -13.18
CA VAL A 130 2.94 4.68 -14.07
C VAL A 130 2.57 4.46 -15.52
N GLN A 131 2.99 5.38 -16.38
CA GLN A 131 2.99 5.18 -17.82
C GLN A 131 4.43 5.31 -18.29
N LEU A 132 5.03 4.17 -18.66
CA LEU A 132 6.45 4.11 -18.98
C LEU A 132 6.70 4.46 -20.44
N THR A 133 7.68 5.31 -20.67
CA THR A 133 8.35 5.40 -21.97
C THR A 133 9.25 4.18 -22.19
N ARG A 134 9.62 3.91 -23.44
CA ARG A 134 10.58 2.84 -23.78
C ARG A 134 11.87 2.91 -22.97
N ARG A 135 12.46 4.11 -22.85
CA ARG A 135 13.70 4.33 -22.08
C ARG A 135 13.53 4.00 -20.59
N GLN A 136 12.37 4.32 -20.02
CA GLN A 136 12.08 4.00 -18.61
C GLN A 136 11.84 2.49 -18.42
N ALA A 137 11.12 1.84 -19.34
CA ALA A 137 10.94 0.39 -19.34
C ALA A 137 12.30 -0.33 -19.46
N GLU A 138 13.18 0.11 -20.36
CA GLU A 138 14.56 -0.39 -20.46
C GLU A 138 15.33 -0.21 -19.14
N GLY A 139 15.19 0.94 -18.48
CA GLY A 139 15.79 1.21 -17.18
C GLY A 139 15.41 0.16 -16.12
N MET A 140 14.16 -0.30 -16.12
CA MET A 140 13.69 -1.32 -15.17
C MET A 140 14.27 -2.71 -15.42
N VAL A 141 14.42 -3.11 -16.69
CA VAL A 141 14.76 -4.50 -17.05
C VAL A 141 16.19 -4.70 -17.57
N LYS A 142 16.96 -3.61 -17.68
CA LYS A 142 18.36 -3.64 -18.14
C LYS A 142 19.18 -4.58 -17.25
N GLY A 143 20.17 -5.27 -17.83
CA GLY A 143 20.95 -6.30 -17.12
C GLY A 143 20.24 -7.65 -17.08
N GLU A 144 19.08 -7.76 -16.42
CA GLU A 144 18.41 -9.05 -16.21
C GLU A 144 17.90 -9.67 -17.53
N LEU A 145 17.23 -8.87 -18.35
CA LEU A 145 16.61 -9.32 -19.61
C LEU A 145 17.37 -8.87 -20.85
N SER A 146 18.41 -8.03 -20.69
CA SER A 146 19.17 -7.48 -21.80
C SER A 146 19.84 -8.60 -22.61
N GLY A 147 19.55 -8.65 -23.91
CA GLY A 147 20.10 -9.65 -24.84
C GLY A 147 19.36 -11.00 -24.84
N ARG A 148 18.28 -11.17 -24.07
CA ARG A 148 17.43 -12.36 -24.17
C ARG A 148 16.53 -12.31 -25.41
N PRO A 149 16.19 -13.46 -26.02
CA PRO A 149 15.14 -13.54 -27.03
C PRO A 149 13.83 -12.96 -26.46
N GLY A 150 13.11 -12.17 -27.26
CA GLY A 150 11.85 -11.55 -26.83
C GLY A 150 12.01 -10.26 -26.00
N TYR A 151 13.23 -9.75 -25.79
CA TYR A 151 13.47 -8.50 -25.05
C TYR A 151 12.62 -7.32 -25.59
N SER A 152 12.57 -7.16 -26.92
CA SER A 152 11.77 -6.09 -27.54
C SER A 152 10.27 -6.27 -27.30
N ASP A 153 9.77 -7.51 -27.27
CA ASP A 153 8.36 -7.81 -27.03
C ASP A 153 7.98 -7.57 -25.56
N ILE A 154 8.90 -7.88 -24.64
CA ILE A 154 8.73 -7.57 -23.22
C ILE A 154 8.62 -6.06 -23.03
N LEU A 155 9.54 -5.27 -23.61
CA LEU A 155 9.48 -3.80 -23.55
C LEU A 155 8.18 -3.27 -24.14
N ALA A 156 7.79 -3.73 -25.34
CA ALA A 156 6.55 -3.32 -25.98
C ALA A 156 5.32 -3.63 -25.10
N SER A 157 5.34 -4.73 -24.35
CA SER A 157 4.26 -5.08 -23.42
C SER A 157 4.19 -4.19 -22.17
N MET A 158 5.26 -3.47 -21.83
CA MET A 158 5.34 -2.56 -20.67
C MET A 158 5.02 -1.11 -21.06
N GLU A 159 5.28 -0.70 -22.31
CA GLU A 159 5.06 0.66 -22.82
C GLU A 159 3.58 1.01 -23.06
N CYS A 160 2.72 0.00 -23.24
CA CYS A 160 1.39 0.17 -23.83
C CYS A 160 0.29 0.60 -22.83
N GLY A 161 0.47 1.73 -22.13
CA GLY A 161 -0.56 2.36 -21.28
C GLY A 161 -0.23 2.42 -19.78
N ARG A 162 -1.27 2.53 -18.95
CA ARG A 162 -1.14 2.61 -17.49
C ARG A 162 -0.78 1.26 -16.91
N ALA A 163 0.29 1.19 -16.12
CA ALA A 163 0.76 0.01 -15.41
C ALA A 163 0.84 0.29 -13.91
N LEU A 164 0.84 -0.74 -13.07
CA LEU A 164 1.03 -0.59 -11.63
C LEU A 164 2.35 -1.21 -11.18
N ALA A 165 3.23 -0.39 -10.62
CA ALA A 165 4.44 -0.84 -9.94
C ALA A 165 4.14 -1.02 -8.45
N VAL A 166 4.50 -2.17 -7.88
CA VAL A 166 4.27 -2.51 -6.47
C VAL A 166 5.55 -3.09 -5.88
N GLU A 167 6.13 -2.40 -4.90
CA GLU A 167 7.17 -2.98 -4.05
C GLU A 167 6.51 -3.77 -2.93
N LEU A 168 6.89 -5.04 -2.82
CA LEU A 168 6.32 -6.00 -1.88
C LEU A 168 7.41 -6.48 -0.91
N MET A 169 6.97 -6.91 0.27
CA MET A 169 7.85 -7.50 1.28
C MET A 169 7.24 -8.76 1.87
N LYS A 170 8.06 -9.80 2.01
CA LYS A 170 7.72 -11.09 2.63
C LYS A 170 9.02 -11.87 2.91
N PRO A 171 9.07 -12.83 3.86
CA PRO A 171 10.17 -13.77 3.90
C PRO A 171 10.29 -14.54 2.58
N ARG A 172 11.49 -14.56 1.98
CA ARG A 172 11.76 -15.19 0.66
C ARG A 172 10.85 -14.64 -0.47
N ALA A 173 10.54 -13.35 -0.42
CA ALA A 173 9.61 -12.70 -1.35
C ALA A 173 9.98 -12.89 -2.82
N ILE A 174 11.27 -12.92 -3.19
CA ILE A 174 11.68 -13.05 -4.60
C ILE A 174 11.30 -14.42 -5.13
N SER A 175 11.66 -15.49 -4.42
CA SER A 175 11.32 -16.85 -4.85
C SER A 175 9.82 -17.09 -4.84
N GLU A 176 9.13 -16.68 -3.76
CA GLU A 176 7.69 -16.90 -3.62
C GLU A 176 6.88 -16.15 -4.68
N LEU A 177 7.25 -14.91 -5.00
CA LEU A 177 6.57 -14.13 -6.04
C LEU A 177 6.83 -14.69 -7.44
N ARG A 178 8.06 -15.16 -7.70
CA ARG A 178 8.41 -15.82 -8.97
C ARG A 178 7.60 -17.10 -9.17
N ASP A 179 7.48 -17.92 -8.14
CA ASP A 179 6.73 -19.18 -8.20
C ASP A 179 5.22 -18.90 -8.37
N LEU A 180 4.69 -17.85 -7.72
CA LEU A 180 3.32 -17.40 -7.90
C LEU A 180 3.06 -16.82 -9.31
N ALA A 181 4.04 -16.13 -9.88
CA ALA A 181 3.93 -15.56 -11.22
C ALA A 181 3.93 -16.62 -12.33
N GLY A 182 4.67 -17.71 -12.15
CA GLY A 182 4.82 -18.78 -13.14
C GLY A 182 5.79 -18.44 -14.29
N PRO A 183 5.93 -19.31 -15.30
CA PRO A 183 6.81 -19.11 -16.47
C PRO A 183 6.54 -17.81 -17.23
N GLU A 184 7.56 -17.25 -17.89
CA GLU A 184 7.45 -15.95 -18.58
C GLU A 184 6.51 -15.97 -19.79
N LEU A 185 6.50 -17.05 -20.56
CA LEU A 185 5.62 -17.22 -21.70
C LEU A 185 4.25 -17.71 -21.22
N VAL A 186 3.20 -17.05 -21.71
CA VAL A 186 1.80 -17.37 -21.34
C VAL A 186 1.47 -18.82 -21.64
N GLN A 187 1.91 -19.35 -22.78
CA GLN A 187 1.67 -20.74 -23.19
C GLN A 187 2.28 -21.74 -22.20
N ASP A 188 3.52 -21.51 -21.79
CA ASP A 188 4.22 -22.38 -20.85
C ASP A 188 3.59 -22.29 -19.46
N ALA A 189 3.16 -21.09 -19.05
CA ALA A 189 2.46 -20.88 -17.79
C ALA A 189 1.12 -21.62 -17.76
N MET A 190 0.32 -21.54 -18.83
CA MET A 190 -0.96 -22.26 -18.94
C MET A 190 -0.78 -23.79 -18.89
N GLN A 191 0.31 -24.32 -19.43
CA GLN A 191 0.57 -25.76 -19.44
C GLN A 191 1.12 -26.27 -18.10
N SER A 192 2.10 -25.56 -17.54
CA SER A 192 2.82 -26.02 -16.35
C SER A 192 2.12 -25.64 -15.04
N LEU A 193 1.57 -24.42 -14.94
CA LEU A 193 1.00 -23.82 -13.74
C LEU A 193 -0.23 -22.96 -14.09
N PRO A 194 -1.39 -23.58 -14.39
CA PRO A 194 -2.61 -22.87 -14.81
C PRO A 194 -3.14 -21.84 -13.81
N SER A 195 -2.80 -22.00 -12.52
CA SER A 195 -3.20 -21.09 -11.43
C SER A 195 -2.22 -19.93 -11.21
N SER A 196 -1.13 -19.85 -11.97
CA SER A 196 -0.15 -18.77 -11.87
C SER A 196 -0.71 -17.44 -12.37
N LEU A 197 -0.14 -16.31 -11.89
CA LEU A 197 -0.59 -14.98 -12.31
C LEU A 197 -0.49 -14.80 -13.83
N ARG A 198 0.57 -15.31 -14.45
CA ARG A 198 0.79 -15.18 -15.91
C ARG A 198 -0.16 -16.05 -16.72
N ALA A 199 -0.59 -17.20 -16.20
CA ALA A 199 -1.61 -18.03 -16.83
C ALA A 199 -3.02 -17.42 -16.73
N LEU A 200 -3.34 -16.80 -15.58
CA LEU A 200 -4.67 -16.23 -15.31
C LEU A 200 -4.89 -14.87 -15.97
N TYR A 201 -3.86 -14.03 -16.02
CA TYR A 201 -3.96 -12.62 -16.45
C TYR A 201 -3.13 -12.30 -17.70
N GLY A 202 -2.49 -13.30 -18.30
CA GLY A 202 -1.79 -13.16 -19.57
C GLY A 202 -2.71 -13.32 -20.78
N GLU A 203 -2.39 -12.64 -21.87
CA GLU A 203 -3.07 -12.76 -23.16
C GLU A 203 -2.31 -13.71 -24.10
N ASN A 204 -1.06 -13.36 -24.45
CA ASN A 204 -0.26 -14.13 -25.41
C ASN A 204 1.24 -13.76 -25.32
N GLY A 205 2.13 -14.77 -25.40
CA GLY A 205 3.57 -14.57 -25.51
C GLY A 205 4.12 -13.81 -24.29
N HIS A 206 4.70 -12.63 -24.53
CA HIS A 206 5.22 -11.75 -23.47
C HIS A 206 4.18 -10.77 -22.90
N LYS A 207 2.94 -10.73 -23.44
CA LYS A 207 1.80 -10.08 -22.78
C LYS A 207 1.26 -11.00 -21.68
N ASN A 208 2.07 -11.18 -20.64
CA ASN A 208 1.88 -12.16 -19.58
C ASN A 208 1.26 -11.57 -18.30
N GLY A 209 0.65 -10.40 -18.38
CA GLY A 209 0.00 -9.71 -17.26
C GLY A 209 0.96 -9.07 -16.25
N VAL A 210 2.03 -9.77 -15.87
CA VAL A 210 2.95 -9.33 -14.81
C VAL A 210 4.43 -9.56 -15.15
N HIS A 211 5.26 -8.59 -14.79
CA HIS A 211 6.71 -8.71 -14.75
C HIS A 211 7.19 -8.78 -13.29
N VAL A 212 8.10 -9.71 -13.03
CA VAL A 212 8.69 -9.99 -11.71
C VAL A 212 10.19 -10.15 -11.92
N PRO A 213 11.04 -9.33 -11.29
CA PRO A 213 12.48 -9.52 -11.31
C PRO A 213 12.88 -10.82 -10.61
N SER A 214 13.86 -11.53 -11.16
CA SER A 214 14.26 -12.87 -10.70
C SER A 214 15.51 -12.87 -9.81
N SER A 215 16.19 -11.74 -9.68
CA SER A 215 17.39 -11.58 -8.84
C SER A 215 17.30 -10.36 -7.92
N PRO A 216 18.02 -10.34 -6.78
CA PRO A 216 18.08 -9.17 -5.89
C PRO A 216 18.56 -7.90 -6.60
N ASP A 217 19.52 -8.01 -7.52
CA ASP A 217 20.01 -6.88 -8.31
C ASP A 217 18.94 -6.36 -9.28
N GLY A 218 18.19 -7.27 -9.93
CA GLY A 218 17.06 -6.91 -10.78
C GLY A 218 15.94 -6.22 -10.00
N VAL A 219 15.63 -6.70 -8.79
CA VAL A 219 14.67 -6.04 -7.89
C VAL A 219 15.15 -4.63 -7.56
N LYS A 220 16.40 -4.48 -7.10
CA LYS A 220 16.96 -3.16 -6.74
C LYS A 220 16.85 -2.20 -7.91
N GLN A 221 17.26 -2.63 -9.09
CA GLN A 221 17.22 -1.81 -10.28
C GLN A 221 15.79 -1.41 -10.68
N ALA A 222 14.84 -2.35 -10.68
CA ALA A 222 13.46 -2.07 -11.01
C ALA A 222 12.82 -1.11 -9.99
N VAL A 223 13.14 -1.28 -8.71
CA VAL A 223 12.71 -0.37 -7.64
C VAL A 223 13.31 1.02 -7.81
N ASP A 224 14.61 1.12 -8.07
CA ASP A 224 15.31 2.40 -8.28
C ASP A 224 14.80 3.13 -9.53
N ALA A 225 14.41 2.39 -10.57
CA ALA A 225 13.85 2.95 -11.80
C ALA A 225 12.46 3.59 -11.61
N ILE A 226 11.74 3.28 -10.52
CA ILE A 226 10.39 3.81 -10.26
C ILE A 226 10.32 4.70 -9.01
N PHE A 227 10.96 4.28 -7.93
CA PHE A 227 10.75 4.86 -6.60
C PHE A 227 11.98 5.58 -6.03
N ASN A 228 13.06 5.73 -6.81
CA ASN A 228 14.16 6.64 -6.44
C ASN A 228 13.75 8.09 -6.75
N ASP A 229 14.17 9.06 -5.94
CA ASP A 229 13.73 10.46 -6.02
C ASP A 229 13.92 11.08 -7.42
N SER A 230 15.05 10.77 -8.08
CA SER A 230 15.34 11.26 -9.43
C SER A 230 14.43 10.65 -10.50
N ALA A 231 14.04 9.38 -10.35
CA ALA A 231 13.09 8.72 -11.26
C ALA A 231 11.65 9.14 -10.95
N TYR A 232 11.34 9.31 -9.66
CA TYR A 232 10.03 9.65 -9.14
C TYR A 232 9.48 10.95 -9.76
N SER A 233 10.33 11.97 -9.85
CA SER A 233 10.02 13.27 -10.47
C SER A 233 9.93 13.24 -12.00
N GLN A 234 10.58 12.26 -12.66
CA GLN A 234 10.58 12.13 -14.13
C GLN A 234 9.41 11.29 -14.66
N LEU A 235 8.75 10.50 -13.81
CA LEU A 235 7.61 9.68 -14.19
C LEU A 235 6.35 10.53 -14.21
N ALA A 236 5.72 10.60 -15.38
CA ALA A 236 4.45 11.28 -15.54
C ALA A 236 3.35 10.63 -14.68
N ARG A 237 2.47 11.46 -14.13
CA ARG A 237 1.23 11.00 -13.47
C ARG A 237 0.27 10.43 -14.50
N THR A 238 -0.52 9.46 -14.08
CA THR A 238 -1.52 8.80 -14.92
C THR A 238 -2.93 9.36 -14.70
N ALA A 239 -3.08 10.18 -13.66
CA ALA A 239 -4.28 10.90 -13.29
C ALA A 239 -4.76 11.83 -14.41
N ARG A 240 -6.09 11.88 -14.60
CA ARG A 240 -6.76 12.69 -15.61
C ARG A 240 -7.06 14.11 -15.13
N PHE A 241 -7.29 14.31 -13.83
CA PHE A 241 -7.66 15.57 -13.21
C PHE A 241 -8.92 16.21 -13.83
N GLN A 242 -9.84 15.37 -14.31
CA GLN A 242 -11.09 15.80 -14.93
C GLN A 242 -12.12 14.68 -14.79
N ASP A 243 -13.38 15.07 -14.50
CA ASP A 243 -14.50 14.15 -14.28
C ASP A 243 -14.09 12.98 -13.38
N CYS A 244 -13.45 13.32 -12.26
CA CYS A 244 -12.87 12.40 -11.33
C CYS A 244 -13.26 12.69 -9.88
N THR A 245 -13.08 11.68 -9.03
CA THR A 245 -13.22 11.76 -7.58
C THR A 245 -12.01 11.09 -6.93
N LEU A 246 -11.63 11.57 -5.75
CA LEU A 246 -10.64 10.91 -4.92
C LEU A 246 -11.30 9.77 -4.13
N ALA A 247 -10.62 8.64 -4.05
CA ALA A 247 -10.89 7.62 -3.05
C ALA A 247 -9.61 7.32 -2.26
N LEU A 248 -9.70 7.31 -0.94
CA LEU A 248 -8.60 6.86 -0.08
C LEU A 248 -8.98 5.53 0.57
N ILE A 249 -8.16 4.50 0.38
CA ILE A 249 -8.20 3.29 1.19
C ILE A 249 -7.42 3.58 2.47
N ARG A 250 -8.14 3.58 3.60
CA ARG A 250 -7.62 4.03 4.89
C ARG A 250 -6.61 3.05 5.51
N PRO A 251 -5.77 3.50 6.47
CA PRO A 251 -4.69 2.67 7.01
C PRO A 251 -5.12 1.32 7.58
N HIS A 252 -6.23 1.24 8.32
CA HIS A 252 -6.72 -0.04 8.83
C HIS A 252 -7.06 -1.03 7.71
N ALA A 253 -7.76 -0.59 6.65
CA ALA A 253 -8.11 -1.44 5.52
C ALA A 253 -6.86 -1.89 4.71
N VAL A 254 -5.85 -1.02 4.59
CA VAL A 254 -4.56 -1.40 3.99
C VAL A 254 -3.85 -2.45 4.86
N ASN A 255 -3.77 -2.22 6.18
CA ASN A 255 -3.12 -3.10 7.15
C ASN A 255 -3.84 -4.46 7.32
N ASP A 256 -5.14 -4.50 7.04
CA ASP A 256 -5.96 -5.71 7.05
C ASP A 256 -5.92 -6.48 5.71
N GLY A 257 -5.17 -5.97 4.72
CA GLY A 257 -5.05 -6.61 3.41
C GLY A 257 -6.32 -6.52 2.57
N LEU A 258 -7.20 -5.55 2.83
CA LEU A 258 -8.48 -5.37 2.12
C LEU A 258 -8.33 -4.59 0.81
N THR A 259 -7.16 -4.00 0.53
CA THR A 259 -6.88 -3.18 -0.67
C THR A 259 -7.33 -3.86 -1.96
N GLY A 260 -6.94 -5.13 -2.17
CA GLY A 260 -7.30 -5.87 -3.38
C GLY A 260 -8.81 -6.06 -3.53
N GLN A 261 -9.50 -6.39 -2.44
CA GLN A 261 -10.95 -6.59 -2.43
C GLN A 261 -11.71 -5.29 -2.71
N ILE A 262 -11.27 -4.18 -2.12
CA ILE A 262 -11.86 -2.85 -2.34
C ILE A 262 -11.72 -2.45 -3.81
N ILE A 263 -10.50 -2.53 -4.37
CA ILE A 263 -10.26 -2.19 -5.78
C ILE A 263 -11.06 -3.10 -6.70
N LYS A 264 -11.19 -4.38 -6.37
CA LYS A 264 -12.00 -5.34 -7.14
C LYS A 264 -13.48 -4.96 -7.15
N GLU A 265 -14.05 -4.52 -6.03
CA GLU A 265 -15.44 -4.06 -5.98
C GLU A 265 -15.63 -2.77 -6.80
N ILE A 266 -14.67 -1.83 -6.71
CA ILE A 266 -14.65 -0.60 -7.51
C ILE A 266 -14.67 -0.91 -9.01
N THR A 267 -13.74 -1.75 -9.50
CA THR A 267 -13.65 -2.06 -10.93
C THR A 267 -14.85 -2.89 -11.41
N LYS A 268 -15.35 -3.82 -10.58
CA LYS A 268 -16.55 -4.61 -10.87
C LYS A 268 -17.81 -3.75 -10.98
N ALA A 269 -17.90 -2.65 -10.24
CA ALA A 269 -19.00 -1.70 -10.31
C ALA A 269 -18.94 -0.76 -11.54
N GLY A 270 -17.95 -0.94 -12.42
CA GLY A 270 -17.80 -0.22 -13.68
C GLY A 270 -17.00 1.08 -13.58
N TYR A 271 -16.38 1.36 -12.42
CA TYR A 271 -15.48 2.50 -12.28
C TYR A 271 -14.08 2.19 -12.81
N HIS A 272 -13.35 3.23 -13.16
CA HIS A 272 -11.98 3.14 -13.67
C HIS A 272 -11.01 3.82 -12.72
N VAL A 273 -10.00 3.08 -12.27
CA VAL A 273 -8.86 3.63 -11.53
C VAL A 273 -7.87 4.19 -12.55
N THR A 274 -7.69 5.51 -12.56
CA THR A 274 -6.83 6.20 -13.53
C THR A 274 -5.49 6.64 -12.96
N ASP A 275 -5.35 6.72 -11.64
CA ASP A 275 -4.07 6.78 -10.93
C ASP A 275 -4.21 6.10 -9.56
N MET A 276 -3.08 5.65 -9.01
CA MET A 276 -3.02 4.96 -7.72
C MET A 276 -1.64 5.13 -7.11
N GLU A 277 -1.57 5.54 -5.84
CA GLU A 277 -0.30 5.60 -5.10
C GLU A 277 -0.49 5.38 -3.60
N LEU A 278 0.53 4.79 -2.96
CA LEU A 278 0.60 4.65 -1.51
C LEU A 278 1.32 5.85 -0.90
N PHE A 279 0.63 6.54 0.00
CA PHE A 279 1.13 7.69 0.76
C PHE A 279 1.28 7.33 2.24
N ARG A 280 2.18 8.05 2.93
CA ARG A 280 2.23 8.13 4.38
C ARG A 280 2.09 9.59 4.74
N LEU A 281 0.92 9.96 5.26
CA LEU A 281 0.63 11.33 5.60
C LEU A 281 1.27 11.66 6.94
N ASP A 282 1.97 12.79 7.02
CA ASP A 282 2.23 13.42 8.29
C ASP A 282 0.97 14.14 8.79
N LYS A 283 1.03 14.62 10.03
CA LYS A 283 -0.11 15.29 10.66
C LYS A 283 -0.47 16.60 9.97
N SER A 284 0.50 17.35 9.45
CA SER A 284 0.25 18.63 8.79
C SER A 284 -0.53 18.43 7.49
N ASN A 285 -0.07 17.50 6.65
CA ASN A 285 -0.72 17.18 5.38
C ASN A 285 -2.11 16.58 5.60
N ALA A 286 -2.29 15.76 6.64
CA ALA A 286 -3.61 15.21 6.96
C ALA A 286 -4.57 16.27 7.53
N GLU A 287 -4.07 17.24 8.31
CA GLU A 287 -4.87 18.37 8.81
C GLU A 287 -5.32 19.31 7.68
N GLU A 288 -4.41 19.61 6.75
CA GLU A 288 -4.73 20.41 5.55
C GLU A 288 -5.78 19.70 4.68
N PHE A 289 -5.58 18.40 4.42
CA PHE A 289 -6.55 17.62 3.65
C PHE A 289 -7.94 17.57 4.29
N LEU A 290 -8.01 17.47 5.63
CA LEU A 290 -9.27 17.35 6.35
C LEU A 290 -9.86 18.70 6.78
N GLU A 291 -9.25 19.84 6.43
CA GLU A 291 -9.60 21.15 7.00
C GLU A 291 -11.10 21.46 6.88
N VAL A 292 -11.72 21.11 5.75
CA VAL A 292 -13.15 21.32 5.48
C VAL A 292 -14.09 20.60 6.45
N TYR A 293 -13.62 19.53 7.10
CA TYR A 293 -14.38 18.75 8.08
C TYR A 293 -14.21 19.25 9.52
N LYS A 294 -13.28 20.19 9.76
CA LYS A 294 -12.94 20.68 11.09
C LYS A 294 -14.12 21.47 11.69
N GLY A 295 -14.63 20.98 12.82
CA GLY A 295 -15.81 21.56 13.47
C GLY A 295 -17.16 21.17 12.85
N VAL A 296 -17.14 20.40 11.76
CA VAL A 296 -18.36 19.83 11.13
C VAL A 296 -18.60 18.41 11.64
N ILE A 297 -17.54 17.61 11.77
CA ILE A 297 -17.59 16.20 12.21
C ILE A 297 -17.05 16.08 13.64
N SER A 298 -17.79 15.42 14.53
CA SER A 298 -17.40 15.22 15.93
C SER A 298 -16.13 14.38 16.08
N GLU A 299 -15.93 13.42 15.18
CA GLU A 299 -14.81 12.47 15.18
C GLU A 299 -13.55 13.02 14.48
N TYR A 300 -13.53 14.30 14.08
CA TYR A 300 -12.45 14.93 13.30
C TYR A 300 -11.04 14.54 13.79
N HIS A 301 -10.77 14.69 15.08
CA HIS A 301 -9.46 14.39 15.65
C HIS A 301 -9.10 12.90 15.59
N HIS A 302 -10.09 12.01 15.77
CA HIS A 302 -9.88 10.57 15.67
C HIS A 302 -9.66 10.14 14.22
N ILE A 303 -10.38 10.74 13.27
CA ILE A 303 -10.18 10.53 11.83
C ILE A 303 -8.79 10.98 11.40
N LEU A 304 -8.33 12.13 11.90
CA LEU A 304 -6.97 12.63 11.66
C LEU A 304 -5.90 11.67 12.19
N ASP A 305 -6.04 11.22 13.45
CA ASP A 305 -5.13 10.25 14.04
C ASP A 305 -5.14 8.93 13.26
N GLN A 306 -6.30 8.51 12.76
CA GLN A 306 -6.47 7.30 11.94
C GLN A 306 -5.82 7.42 10.56
N LEU A 307 -5.90 8.57 9.89
CA LEU A 307 -5.26 8.77 8.58
C LEU A 307 -3.73 8.83 8.68
N THR A 308 -3.21 9.29 9.82
CA THR A 308 -1.76 9.42 10.06
C THR A 308 -1.15 8.17 10.69
N SER A 309 -1.96 7.16 11.05
CA SER A 309 -1.52 5.95 11.75
C SER A 309 -0.74 4.95 10.89
N GLY A 310 -0.78 5.08 9.56
CA GLY A 310 -0.17 4.12 8.65
C GLY A 310 -0.30 4.48 7.17
N PRO A 311 -0.06 3.52 6.27
CA PRO A 311 -0.12 3.76 4.83
C PRO A 311 -1.57 3.99 4.35
N VAL A 312 -1.76 5.00 3.52
CA VAL A 312 -3.01 5.29 2.81
C VAL A 312 -2.79 4.98 1.33
N ILE A 313 -3.75 4.36 0.65
CA ILE A 313 -3.70 4.24 -0.82
C ILE A 313 -4.71 5.23 -1.41
N ALA A 314 -4.20 6.22 -2.14
CA ALA A 314 -5.03 7.16 -2.88
C ALA A 314 -5.29 6.63 -4.29
N LEU A 315 -6.52 6.77 -4.76
CA LEU A 315 -6.99 6.39 -6.08
C LEU A 315 -7.68 7.58 -6.73
N GLU A 316 -7.37 7.84 -8.00
CA GLU A 316 -8.24 8.64 -8.85
C GLU A 316 -9.26 7.72 -9.53
N ILE A 317 -10.55 8.02 -9.33
CA ILE A 317 -11.66 7.23 -9.89
C ILE A 317 -12.40 8.05 -10.95
N THR A 318 -12.69 7.41 -12.09
CA THR A 318 -13.44 7.99 -13.23
C THR A 318 -14.46 6.99 -13.81
N GLY A 319 -15.27 7.41 -14.78
CA GLY A 319 -15.96 6.52 -15.72
C GLY A 319 -17.47 6.68 -15.81
N LYS A 320 -18.14 7.20 -14.78
CA LYS A 320 -19.58 7.48 -14.78
C LYS A 320 -19.86 8.99 -14.83
N PRO A 321 -20.98 9.43 -15.42
CA PRO A 321 -21.47 10.81 -15.24
C PRO A 321 -21.68 11.13 -13.77
N ASN A 322 -21.51 12.39 -13.36
CA ASN A 322 -21.67 12.84 -11.97
C ASN A 322 -20.85 11.99 -10.98
N ILE A 323 -19.60 11.70 -11.35
CA ILE A 323 -18.74 10.68 -10.74
C ILE A 323 -18.66 10.79 -9.21
N VAL A 324 -18.58 12.01 -8.66
CA VAL A 324 -18.46 12.24 -7.21
C VAL A 324 -19.72 11.75 -6.51
N SER A 325 -20.90 12.24 -6.92
CA SER A 325 -22.18 11.81 -6.34
C SER A 325 -22.42 10.29 -6.47
N GLU A 326 -22.15 9.72 -7.65
CA GLU A 326 -22.32 8.28 -7.93
C GLU A 326 -21.37 7.43 -7.10
N PHE A 327 -20.11 7.85 -6.97
CA PHE A 327 -19.12 7.12 -6.20
C PHE A 327 -19.37 7.24 -4.70
N ARG A 328 -19.84 8.39 -4.21
CA ARG A 328 -20.26 8.57 -2.82
C ARG A 328 -21.44 7.66 -2.46
N GLU A 329 -22.43 7.52 -3.34
CA GLU A 329 -23.52 6.56 -3.12
C GLU A 329 -22.99 5.11 -3.09
N PHE A 330 -22.04 4.78 -3.97
CA PHE A 330 -21.39 3.47 -3.97
C PHE A 330 -20.57 3.19 -2.69
N CYS A 331 -19.92 4.20 -2.11
CA CYS A 331 -19.24 4.10 -0.82
C CYS A 331 -20.23 3.94 0.34
N GLY A 332 -21.41 4.56 0.26
CA GLY A 332 -22.44 4.55 1.30
C GLY A 332 -22.18 5.56 2.42
N PRO A 333 -23.07 5.63 3.43
CA PRO A 333 -22.94 6.54 4.58
C PRO A 333 -21.58 6.45 5.28
N MET A 334 -21.10 7.55 5.87
CA MET A 334 -19.80 7.55 6.58
C MET A 334 -19.74 6.57 7.74
N ASP A 335 -20.87 6.35 8.41
CA ASP A 335 -21.03 5.37 9.48
C ASP A 335 -21.28 3.97 8.89
N PRO A 336 -20.40 2.99 9.14
CA PRO A 336 -20.60 1.61 8.70
C PRO A 336 -21.88 0.96 9.25
N GLU A 337 -22.30 1.26 10.49
CA GLU A 337 -23.54 0.70 11.06
C GLU A 337 -24.77 1.15 10.26
N LEU A 338 -24.83 2.44 9.92
CA LEU A 338 -25.88 2.95 9.02
C LEU A 338 -25.75 2.37 7.62
N SER A 339 -24.52 2.20 7.12
CA SER A 339 -24.26 1.60 5.81
C SER A 339 -24.79 0.18 5.73
N HIS A 340 -24.58 -0.65 6.76
CA HIS A 340 -25.11 -2.02 6.81
C HIS A 340 -26.63 -2.07 6.64
N VAL A 341 -27.35 -1.10 7.22
CA VAL A 341 -28.82 -1.05 7.16
C VAL A 341 -29.31 -0.46 5.84
N LEU A 342 -28.75 0.67 5.41
CA LEU A 342 -29.27 1.47 4.29
C LEU A 342 -28.72 1.03 2.92
N ARG A 343 -27.47 0.55 2.90
CA ARG A 343 -26.69 0.22 1.69
C ARG A 343 -25.74 -0.96 1.97
N PRO A 344 -26.26 -2.18 2.25
CA PRO A 344 -25.44 -3.33 2.68
C PRO A 344 -24.36 -3.76 1.67
N ASN A 345 -24.50 -3.37 0.40
CA ASN A 345 -23.54 -3.66 -0.65
C ASN A 345 -22.47 -2.57 -0.85
N SER A 346 -22.52 -1.47 -0.09
CA SER A 346 -21.57 -0.36 -0.21
C SER A 346 -20.19 -0.75 0.31
N LEU A 347 -19.16 0.00 -0.09
CA LEU A 347 -17.80 -0.26 0.39
C LEU A 347 -17.68 -0.12 1.92
N ARG A 348 -18.31 0.93 2.50
CA ARG A 348 -18.26 1.16 3.95
C ARG A 348 -19.04 0.10 4.74
N ALA A 349 -20.13 -0.44 4.19
CA ALA A 349 -20.83 -1.58 4.78
C ALA A 349 -19.99 -2.87 4.72
N LYS A 350 -19.25 -3.12 3.63
CA LYS A 350 -18.50 -4.37 3.48
C LYS A 350 -17.19 -4.40 4.27
N PHE A 351 -16.53 -3.26 4.37
CA PHE A 351 -15.13 -3.19 4.83
C PHE A 351 -14.93 -2.26 6.02
N GLY A 352 -15.90 -1.40 6.35
CA GLY A 352 -15.83 -0.51 7.50
C GLY A 352 -16.07 -1.24 8.82
N VAL A 353 -15.46 -0.74 9.89
CA VAL A 353 -15.54 -1.27 11.25
C VAL A 353 -16.37 -0.34 12.13
N ASP A 354 -16.07 0.96 12.11
CA ASP A 354 -16.76 2.00 12.86
C ASP A 354 -16.64 3.36 12.13
N GLN A 355 -17.18 4.44 12.72
CA GLN A 355 -17.17 5.78 12.12
C GLN A 355 -15.75 6.33 11.81
N VAL A 356 -14.74 5.93 12.59
CA VAL A 356 -13.34 6.34 12.42
C VAL A 356 -12.62 5.39 11.43
N HIS A 357 -12.92 4.10 11.52
CA HIS A 357 -12.37 3.01 10.70
C HIS A 357 -13.35 2.58 9.61
N ASN A 358 -13.80 3.52 8.77
CA ASN A 358 -14.84 3.24 7.77
C ASN A 358 -14.32 2.73 6.41
N ALA A 359 -13.13 2.13 6.36
CA ALA A 359 -12.39 1.63 5.19
C ALA A 359 -12.03 2.63 4.09
N VAL A 360 -12.97 3.45 3.63
CA VAL A 360 -12.79 4.33 2.47
C VAL A 360 -13.28 5.74 2.75
N HIS A 361 -12.41 6.70 2.46
CA HIS A 361 -12.80 8.09 2.22
C HIS A 361 -13.10 8.28 0.73
N CYS A 362 -14.06 9.14 0.42
CA CYS A 362 -14.40 9.57 -0.93
C CYS A 362 -14.75 11.07 -0.90
N THR A 363 -14.49 11.78 -1.98
CA THR A 363 -14.89 13.18 -2.14
C THR A 363 -16.39 13.36 -1.90
N ASP A 364 -16.78 14.41 -1.18
CA ASP A 364 -18.18 14.69 -0.85
C ASP A 364 -18.86 15.73 -1.76
N LEU A 365 -18.12 16.66 -2.36
CA LEU A 365 -18.67 17.71 -3.23
C LEU A 365 -18.10 17.62 -4.65
N ASP A 366 -18.94 17.89 -5.66
CA ASP A 366 -18.54 17.78 -7.07
C ASP A 366 -17.36 18.72 -7.42
N GLU A 367 -17.31 19.90 -6.80
CA GLU A 367 -16.24 20.89 -6.98
C GLU A 367 -14.90 20.49 -6.36
N ASP A 368 -14.93 19.61 -5.34
CA ASP A 368 -13.74 19.16 -4.62
C ASP A 368 -13.04 17.97 -5.29
N GLY A 369 -13.74 17.23 -6.16
CA GLY A 369 -13.22 15.97 -6.73
C GLY A 369 -11.87 16.15 -7.43
N VAL A 370 -11.76 17.19 -8.26
CA VAL A 370 -10.49 17.51 -8.94
C VAL A 370 -9.46 18.10 -7.98
N LEU A 371 -9.88 18.92 -7.01
CA LEU A 371 -8.99 19.57 -6.05
C LEU A 371 -8.29 18.55 -5.14
N GLU A 372 -9.05 17.61 -4.58
CA GLU A 372 -8.54 16.53 -3.74
C GLU A 372 -7.58 15.61 -4.51
N VAL A 373 -7.92 15.27 -5.76
CA VAL A 373 -7.03 14.49 -6.64
C VAL A 373 -5.74 15.27 -6.94
N GLN A 374 -5.81 16.58 -7.18
CA GLN A 374 -4.61 17.41 -7.37
C GLN A 374 -3.76 17.49 -6.09
N TYR A 375 -4.39 17.59 -4.92
CA TYR A 375 -3.69 17.60 -3.65
C TYR A 375 -2.79 16.36 -3.51
N PHE A 376 -3.35 15.16 -3.70
CA PHE A 376 -2.58 13.93 -3.62
C PHE A 376 -1.57 13.78 -4.75
N PHE A 377 -1.98 13.91 -6.01
CA PHE A 377 -1.13 13.51 -7.14
C PHE A 377 -0.26 14.63 -7.73
N ARG A 378 -0.36 15.87 -7.24
CA ARG A 378 0.51 16.99 -7.63
C ARG A 378 1.20 17.69 -6.46
N ILE A 379 0.53 17.87 -5.32
CA ILE A 379 1.09 18.64 -4.20
C ILE A 379 1.88 17.72 -3.28
N LEU A 380 1.29 16.61 -2.81
CA LEU A 380 2.00 15.66 -1.95
C LEU A 380 3.02 14.82 -2.70
N ALA A 381 2.76 14.58 -3.98
CA ALA A 381 3.55 13.70 -4.83
C ALA A 381 4.57 14.47 -5.69
N SER A 382 4.95 15.69 -5.26
CA SER A 382 5.93 16.57 -5.90
C SER A 382 7.36 16.29 -5.46
#